data_AF-A0A1V6IQM0-F1
#
_entry.id   AF-A0A1V6IQM0-F1
#
_cell.length_a   1.000
_cell.length_b   1.000
_cell.length_c   1.000
_cell.angle_alpha   90.00
_cell.angle_beta   90.00
_cell.angle_gamma   90.00
#
_symmetry.space_group_name_H-M   'P 1'
#
loop_
_entity.id
_entity.type
_entity.pdbx_description
1 polymer ?
#
loop_
_entity_poly.entity_id
_entity_poly.type
_entity_poly.pdbx_seq_one_letter_code
_entity_poly.pdbx_strand_id
1 'polypeptide(L)'
;MTKAEQGELLRHTVDTVGKVGQPGEQIQKVISVGMLSEGWDAKTVTHIMGLRAFSSQLLCEQVVGRGLRRTSYELNPETGLFDPEYVNIFGVPFTFLPHEGGQDGPPPPPTPKTAVEPDPTKAQYAIRWPNVVRIDRVFQPALKLDWARVRPLELDAAQIAQVAELAPVLEGKPDVTRINRIELERLAREFRTQRIIFETARNVFDQMKHTWQGSREVLLAQLVKIVEQFIATNRINISPPLFYQDDLRRRLIITLNMSRVVQHVWEAIRQENTERLTPVFDRDHPIRATGDMRTWYTGKPCERTRKSHINVCVYDSTWEASDAFVLDDSDSVAAWVKNDHLAFEILYVYRGVVRKYRPDFLIRMKNGDMLVLETKGQDNEQDKVKRLYLDEWTQAVNAHRGFGKWHAAVVRNPGEIRDVLMRHGTS
;
A
#
# COMPACT_ATOMS: atom_id res chain seq x y z
N MET A 1 15.76 26.19 34.88
CA MET A 1 14.78 25.15 34.50
C MET A 1 13.75 25.01 35.60
N THR A 2 12.48 24.89 35.24
CA THR A 2 11.39 24.57 36.17
C THR A 2 11.45 23.10 36.59
N LYS A 3 10.77 22.71 37.68
CA LYS A 3 10.68 21.29 38.10
C LYS A 3 10.09 20.39 36.99
N ALA A 4 9.17 20.92 36.19
CA ALA A 4 8.57 20.19 35.08
C ALA A 4 9.57 19.95 33.94
N GLU A 5 10.37 20.97 33.58
CA GLU A 5 11.43 20.83 32.57
C GLU A 5 12.52 19.85 33.00
N GLN A 6 12.86 19.83 34.30
CA GLN A 6 13.83 18.86 34.84
C GLN A 6 13.30 17.43 34.77
N GLY A 7 12.02 17.22 35.06
CA GLY A 7 11.38 15.91 34.93
C GLY A 7 11.32 15.43 33.48
N GLU A 8 11.01 16.32 32.53
CA GLU A 8 10.97 15.99 31.10
C GLU A 8 12.37 15.65 30.56
N LEU A 9 13.38 16.41 30.95
CA LEU A 9 14.77 16.11 30.58
C LEU A 9 15.23 14.77 31.15
N LEU A 10 14.89 14.46 32.40
CA LEU A 10 15.21 13.18 33.02
C LEU A 10 14.52 12.03 32.27
N ARG A 11 13.23 12.18 31.94
CA ARG A 11 12.48 11.20 31.13
C ARG A 11 13.15 10.96 29.79
N HIS A 12 13.46 12.03 29.04
CA HIS A 12 14.13 11.93 27.75
C HIS A 12 15.51 11.26 27.85
N THR A 13 16.26 11.55 28.92
CA THR A 13 17.57 10.94 29.19
C THR A 13 17.45 9.44 29.45
N VAL A 14 16.46 9.02 30.26
CA VAL A 14 16.20 7.59 30.53
C VAL A 14 15.65 6.86 29.29
N ASP A 15 14.80 7.50 28.49
CA ASP A 15 14.23 6.94 27.24
C ASP A 15 15.27 6.76 26.13
N THR A 16 16.41 7.42 26.26
CA THR A 16 17.50 7.43 25.27
C THR A 16 18.78 6.77 25.76
N VAL A 17 18.72 6.03 26.88
CA VAL A 17 19.85 5.23 27.41
C VAL A 17 20.43 4.33 26.31
N GLY A 18 21.73 4.49 26.04
CA GLY A 18 22.46 3.74 25.02
C GLY A 18 22.16 4.13 23.57
N LYS A 19 21.40 5.20 23.31
CA LYS A 19 21.14 5.72 21.95
C LYS A 19 22.18 6.78 21.59
N VAL A 20 22.97 6.52 20.56
CA VAL A 20 24.01 7.44 20.05
C VAL A 20 23.39 8.79 19.65
N GLY A 21 24.06 9.89 20.00
CA GLY A 21 23.65 11.26 19.70
C GLY A 21 22.54 11.81 20.60
N GLN A 22 22.09 11.06 21.62
CA GLN A 22 21.01 11.46 22.53
C GLN A 22 21.53 11.66 23.96
N PRO A 23 20.79 12.35 24.85
CA PRO A 23 21.25 12.63 26.21
C PRO A 23 21.59 11.39 27.04
N GLY A 24 20.95 10.25 26.76
CA GLY A 24 21.22 8.97 27.41
C GLY A 24 22.34 8.13 26.78
N GLU A 25 23.02 8.60 25.73
CA GLU A 25 24.01 7.81 24.97
C GLU A 25 25.03 7.10 25.85
N GLN A 26 25.65 7.84 26.77
CA GLN A 26 26.75 7.38 27.62
C GLN A 26 26.25 6.66 28.89
N ILE A 27 24.93 6.54 29.06
CA ILE A 27 24.33 5.87 30.20
C ILE A 27 24.12 4.41 29.83
N GLN A 28 24.62 3.52 30.68
CA GLN A 28 24.41 2.07 30.56
C GLN A 28 23.62 1.49 31.73
N LYS A 29 23.60 2.20 32.86
CA LYS A 29 23.01 1.74 34.13
C LYS A 29 22.14 2.84 34.69
N VAL A 30 20.89 2.51 34.98
CA VAL A 30 19.94 3.40 35.66
C VAL A 30 19.68 2.80 37.05
N ILE A 31 19.99 3.57 38.10
CA ILE A 31 19.74 3.17 39.48
C ILE A 31 18.58 4.01 40.00
N SER A 32 17.43 3.36 40.25
CA SER A 32 16.25 4.01 40.83
C SER A 32 16.18 3.77 42.34
N VAL A 33 16.19 4.84 43.12
CA VAL A 33 15.98 4.79 44.58
C VAL A 33 14.51 5.14 44.86
N GLY A 34 13.63 4.14 44.76
CA GLY A 34 12.17 4.30 44.84
C GLY A 34 11.47 4.03 43.51
N MET A 35 10.20 4.46 43.37
CA MET A 35 9.52 4.47 42.07
C MET A 35 10.05 5.63 41.24
N LEU A 36 10.50 5.37 40.01
CA LEU A 36 10.59 6.43 39.00
C LEU A 36 9.16 6.91 38.77
N SER A 37 8.89 8.14 39.21
CA SER A 37 7.57 8.78 39.08
C SER A 37 7.28 9.05 37.60
N GLU A 38 8.36 9.22 36.84
CA GLU A 38 8.42 9.44 35.42
C GLU A 38 8.37 8.08 34.71
N GLY A 39 7.27 7.82 34.00
CA GLY A 39 7.22 6.70 33.05
C GLY A 39 8.32 6.86 32.00
N TRP A 40 9.02 5.77 31.69
CA TRP A 40 10.08 5.70 30.70
C TRP A 40 9.92 4.45 29.83
N ASP A 41 10.31 4.54 28.55
CA ASP A 41 10.12 3.55 27.49
C ASP A 41 11.42 3.12 26.80
N ALA A 42 12.46 2.83 27.58
CA ALA A 42 13.64 2.14 27.05
C ALA A 42 13.34 0.65 26.83
N LYS A 43 13.55 0.19 25.59
CA LYS A 43 13.29 -1.20 25.16
C LYS A 43 14.51 -2.12 25.32
N THR A 44 15.67 -1.57 25.64
CA THR A 44 16.98 -2.25 25.66
C THR A 44 17.36 -2.76 27.06
N VAL A 45 16.37 -3.02 27.92
CA VAL A 45 16.61 -3.45 29.30
C VAL A 45 16.99 -4.93 29.34
N THR A 46 18.27 -5.21 29.59
CA THR A 46 18.79 -6.59 29.64
C THR A 46 18.92 -7.13 31.06
N HIS A 47 19.06 -6.25 32.06
CA HIS A 47 19.26 -6.62 33.45
C HIS A 47 18.37 -5.78 34.36
N ILE A 48 17.69 -6.43 35.31
CA ILE A 48 16.91 -5.79 36.37
C ILE A 48 17.41 -6.33 37.71
N MET A 49 17.79 -5.44 38.62
CA MET A 49 18.27 -5.81 39.94
C MET A 49 17.42 -5.14 41.03
N GLY A 50 16.60 -5.94 41.72
CA GLY A 50 15.88 -5.54 42.91
C GLY A 50 16.82 -5.52 44.12
N LEU A 51 17.14 -4.32 44.61
CA LEU A 51 18.01 -4.13 45.79
C LEU A 51 17.22 -4.00 47.11
N ARG A 52 15.88 -3.94 47.05
CA ARG A 52 14.98 -3.90 48.21
C ARG A 52 13.84 -4.89 48.02
N ALA A 53 13.30 -5.36 49.14
CA ALA A 53 12.12 -6.22 49.12
C ALA A 53 10.91 -5.48 48.51
N PHE A 54 10.22 -6.14 47.59
CA PHE A 54 9.00 -5.63 46.98
C PHE A 54 7.83 -5.83 47.95
N SER A 55 6.98 -4.81 48.10
CA SER A 55 5.83 -4.82 49.01
C SER A 55 4.58 -5.47 48.43
N SER A 56 4.50 -5.65 47.11
CA SER A 56 3.36 -6.30 46.44
C SER A 56 3.77 -7.01 45.15
N GLN A 57 3.00 -8.02 44.77
CA GLN A 57 3.19 -8.79 43.53
C GLN A 57 3.00 -7.91 42.28
N LEU A 58 2.03 -7.00 42.29
CA LEU A 58 1.75 -6.10 41.16
C LEU A 58 2.98 -5.25 40.81
N LEU A 59 3.72 -4.77 41.82
CA LEU A 59 4.95 -4.00 41.59
C LEU A 59 6.06 -4.86 40.98
N CYS A 60 6.15 -6.15 41.37
CA CYS A 60 7.08 -7.09 40.73
C CYS A 60 6.75 -7.24 39.24
N GLU A 61 5.49 -7.51 38.91
CA GLU A 61 5.04 -7.69 37.52
C GLU A 61 5.29 -6.44 36.67
N GLN A 62 5.01 -5.25 37.21
CA GLN A 62 5.27 -3.98 36.52
C GLN A 62 6.76 -3.73 36.27
N VAL A 63 7.63 -4.07 37.22
CA VAL A 63 9.08 -3.93 37.05
C VAL A 63 9.60 -4.94 36.03
N VAL A 64 9.20 -6.19 36.12
CA VAL A 64 9.58 -7.24 35.16
C VAL A 64 9.09 -6.91 33.75
N GLY A 65 7.86 -6.45 33.60
CA GLY A 65 7.26 -6.07 32.31
C GLY A 65 7.99 -4.94 31.57
N ARG A 66 8.84 -4.15 32.26
CA ARG A 66 9.71 -3.16 31.60
C ARG A 66 10.83 -3.82 30.81
N GLY A 67 11.29 -5.00 31.24
CA GLY A 67 12.32 -5.79 30.56
C GLY A 67 11.81 -6.72 29.46
N LEU A 68 10.52 -7.07 29.49
CA LEU A 68 9.92 -8.01 28.52
C LEU A 68 9.54 -7.38 27.18
N ARG A 69 10.20 -6.28 26.80
CA ARG A 69 9.94 -5.57 25.54
C ARG A 69 10.91 -6.06 24.49
N ARG A 70 10.37 -6.64 23.42
CA ARG A 70 11.15 -7.12 22.28
C ARG A 70 11.84 -5.95 21.56
N THR A 71 13.11 -6.13 21.23
CA THR A 71 13.93 -5.16 20.49
C THR A 71 13.91 -5.40 18.97
N SER A 72 13.72 -6.65 18.51
CA SER A 72 13.61 -7.01 17.09
C SER A 72 12.30 -7.70 16.74
N TYR A 73 11.71 -7.33 15.60
CA TYR A 73 10.67 -8.12 14.95
C TYR A 73 11.19 -8.79 13.65
N GLU A 74 12.50 -9.00 13.55
CA GLU A 74 13.09 -9.76 12.46
C GLU A 74 12.88 -11.26 12.71
N LEU A 75 12.44 -11.98 11.67
CA LEU A 75 12.34 -13.43 11.70
C LEU A 75 13.71 -14.03 11.41
N ASN A 76 14.07 -15.06 12.16
CA ASN A 76 15.24 -15.86 11.89
C ASN A 76 15.03 -16.59 10.54
N PRO A 77 15.92 -16.41 9.54
CA PRO A 77 15.75 -17.01 8.22
C PRO A 77 15.74 -18.54 8.21
N GLU A 78 16.38 -19.19 9.17
CA GLU A 78 16.47 -20.65 9.27
C GLU A 78 15.23 -21.25 9.93
N THR A 79 14.74 -20.63 10.99
CA THR A 79 13.60 -21.17 11.78
C THR A 79 12.25 -20.60 11.35
N GLY A 80 12.23 -19.44 10.68
CA GLY A 80 11.00 -18.73 10.32
C GLY A 80 10.25 -18.14 11.53
N LEU A 81 10.88 -18.12 12.71
CA LEU A 81 10.32 -17.64 13.97
C LEU A 81 11.13 -16.45 14.50
N PHE A 82 10.57 -15.71 15.46
CA PHE A 82 11.36 -14.70 16.16
C PHE A 82 12.31 -15.36 17.16
N ASP A 83 13.57 -14.93 17.18
CA ASP A 83 14.52 -15.40 18.19
C ASP A 83 14.04 -15.01 19.60
N PRO A 84 14.29 -15.85 20.62
CA PRO A 84 14.00 -15.51 22.00
C PRO A 84 14.93 -14.39 22.49
N GLU A 85 14.35 -13.36 23.08
CA GLU A 85 15.08 -12.29 23.78
C GLU A 85 14.91 -12.48 25.29
N TYR A 86 15.98 -12.28 26.06
CA TYR A 86 16.00 -12.58 27.49
C TYR A 86 16.31 -11.32 28.31
N VAL A 87 15.71 -11.25 29.50
CA VAL A 87 16.05 -10.26 30.53
C VAL A 87 16.48 -11.01 31.79
N ASN A 88 17.64 -10.65 32.33
CA ASN A 88 18.15 -11.22 33.57
C ASN A 88 17.59 -10.44 34.77
N ILE A 89 16.92 -11.14 35.69
CA ILE A 89 16.24 -10.50 36.81
C ILE A 89 16.77 -11.07 38.12
N PHE A 90 17.28 -10.18 38.97
CA PHE A 90 17.89 -10.50 40.26
C PHE A 90 17.14 -9.84 41.41
N GLY A 91 17.01 -10.54 42.54
CA GLY A 91 16.43 -9.95 43.77
C GLY A 91 14.93 -9.64 43.71
N VAL A 92 14.22 -10.13 42.68
CA VAL A 92 12.76 -10.07 42.56
C VAL A 92 12.18 -11.47 42.82
N PRO A 93 11.23 -11.65 43.74
CA PRO A 93 10.67 -12.98 44.04
C PRO A 93 9.77 -13.49 42.90
N PHE A 94 10.13 -14.62 42.29
CA PHE A 94 9.43 -15.29 41.18
C PHE A 94 8.50 -16.42 41.62
N THR A 95 7.76 -16.25 42.71
CA THR A 95 6.92 -17.33 43.26
C THR A 95 5.65 -17.65 42.44
N PHE A 96 5.37 -16.90 41.36
CA PHE A 96 4.10 -16.98 40.62
C PHE A 96 4.22 -17.21 39.11
N LEU A 97 5.43 -17.14 38.53
CA LEU A 97 5.64 -17.46 37.11
C LEU A 97 6.15 -18.90 36.99
N PRO A 98 5.51 -19.76 36.18
CA PRO A 98 6.01 -21.11 35.96
C PRO A 98 7.40 -21.03 35.33
N HIS A 99 8.40 -21.55 36.04
CA HIS A 99 9.76 -21.64 35.54
C HIS A 99 9.89 -23.00 34.84
N GLU A 100 9.85 -23.01 33.51
CA GLU A 100 10.34 -24.17 32.77
C GLU A 100 11.87 -24.16 32.90
N GLY A 101 12.40 -25.10 33.69
CA GLY A 101 13.82 -25.30 33.87
C GLY A 101 14.40 -25.96 32.62
N GLY A 102 14.85 -25.15 31.66
CA GLY A 102 15.71 -25.62 30.58
C GLY A 102 17.14 -25.86 31.08
N GLN A 103 17.78 -26.93 30.60
CA GLN A 103 19.21 -27.22 30.84
C GLN A 103 20.15 -26.35 29.98
N ASP A 104 19.62 -25.34 29.30
CA ASP A 104 20.39 -24.58 28.33
C ASP A 104 21.22 -23.50 29.04
N GLY A 105 22.50 -23.42 28.68
CA GLY A 105 23.42 -22.38 29.16
C GLY A 105 22.94 -20.98 28.80
N PRO A 106 23.66 -19.93 29.26
CA PRO A 106 23.30 -18.55 28.92
C PRO A 106 23.15 -18.42 27.38
N PRO A 107 22.04 -17.83 26.90
CA PRO A 107 21.80 -17.69 25.47
C PRO A 107 22.97 -16.92 24.83
N PRO A 108 23.32 -17.23 23.58
CA PRO A 108 24.40 -16.51 22.89
C PRO A 108 24.08 -15.01 22.87
N PRO A 109 25.11 -14.14 22.98
CA PRO A 109 24.90 -12.71 22.91
C PRO A 109 24.21 -12.37 21.58
N PRO A 110 23.23 -11.43 21.59
CA PRO A 110 22.53 -11.06 20.38
C PRO A 110 23.54 -10.53 19.34
N THR A 111 23.30 -10.86 18.07
CA THR A 111 24.11 -10.34 16.98
C THR A 111 24.06 -8.80 16.96
N PRO A 112 25.21 -8.11 16.79
CA PRO A 112 25.22 -6.66 16.68
C PRO A 112 24.29 -6.21 15.56
N LYS A 113 23.32 -5.36 15.90
CA LYS A 113 22.40 -4.79 14.91
C LYS A 113 22.96 -3.45 14.42
N THR A 114 22.81 -3.22 13.13
CA THR A 114 23.12 -1.92 12.53
C THR A 114 21.90 -1.01 12.65
N ALA A 115 22.10 0.19 13.18
CA ALA A 115 21.06 1.23 13.18
C ALA A 115 20.86 1.76 11.76
N VAL A 116 19.61 1.78 11.30
CA VAL A 116 19.19 2.32 10.02
C VAL A 116 18.38 3.59 10.28
N GLU A 117 18.92 4.73 9.86
CA GLU A 117 18.36 6.05 10.21
C GLU A 117 18.75 7.14 9.21
N PRO A 118 18.00 8.25 9.16
CA PRO A 118 18.41 9.44 8.43
C PRO A 118 19.70 10.01 9.04
N ASP A 119 20.74 10.18 8.22
CA ASP A 119 22.02 10.74 8.62
C ASP A 119 22.00 12.28 8.46
N PRO A 120 22.08 13.07 9.55
CA PRO A 120 22.04 14.52 9.48
C PRO A 120 23.12 15.14 8.58
N THR A 121 24.28 14.49 8.46
CA THR A 121 25.37 14.95 7.57
C THR A 121 25.06 14.76 6.09
N LYS A 122 24.05 13.94 5.78
CA LYS A 122 23.57 13.60 4.44
C LYS A 122 22.24 14.26 4.08
N ALA A 123 21.83 15.30 4.81
CA ALA A 123 20.57 16.02 4.57
C ALA A 123 20.40 16.52 3.12
N GLN A 124 21.50 16.82 2.41
CA GLN A 124 21.48 17.19 0.98
C GLN A 124 20.87 16.10 0.07
N TYR A 125 20.95 14.83 0.49
CA TYR A 125 20.38 13.69 -0.22
C TYR A 125 18.94 13.36 0.21
N ALA A 126 18.31 14.20 1.04
CA ALA A 126 16.93 14.00 1.45
C ALA A 126 15.98 14.02 0.24
N ILE A 127 15.10 13.02 0.17
CA ILE A 127 14.05 12.91 -0.85
C ILE A 127 12.71 13.19 -0.16
N ARG A 128 11.88 13.99 -0.82
CA ARG A 128 10.52 14.34 -0.40
C ARG A 128 9.53 13.86 -1.46
N TRP A 129 8.36 13.40 -1.03
CA TRP A 129 7.32 12.92 -1.93
C TRP A 129 5.92 13.29 -1.45
N PRO A 130 4.96 13.44 -2.36
CA PRO A 130 3.56 13.63 -1.99
C PRO A 130 2.99 12.34 -1.37
N ASN A 131 2.35 12.47 -0.22
CA ASN A 131 1.66 11.36 0.43
C ASN A 131 0.22 11.26 -0.11
N VAL A 132 0.05 10.56 -1.23
CA VAL A 132 -1.23 10.44 -1.94
C VAL A 132 -2.06 9.31 -1.34
N VAL A 133 -3.26 9.62 -0.84
CA VAL A 133 -4.20 8.65 -0.26
C VAL A 133 -5.15 8.11 -1.32
N ARG A 134 -5.53 8.91 -2.30
CA ARG A 134 -6.31 8.48 -3.47
C ARG A 134 -6.12 9.42 -4.65
N ILE A 135 -6.57 9.00 -5.82
CA ILE A 135 -6.56 9.82 -7.04
C ILE A 135 -8.02 10.00 -7.46
N ASP A 136 -8.49 11.24 -7.43
CA ASP A 136 -9.81 11.60 -7.92
C ASP A 136 -9.73 11.96 -9.41
N ARG A 137 -10.76 11.61 -10.17
CA ARG A 137 -10.88 11.93 -11.60
C ARG A 137 -11.84 13.08 -11.79
N VAL A 138 -11.39 14.12 -12.48
CA VAL A 138 -12.27 15.20 -12.94
C VAL A 138 -12.70 14.87 -14.36
N PHE A 139 -14.01 14.79 -14.55
CA PHE A 139 -14.63 14.46 -15.83
C PHE A 139 -15.03 15.73 -16.59
N GLN A 140 -15.01 15.64 -17.92
CA GLN A 140 -15.57 16.68 -18.77
C GLN A 140 -17.06 16.90 -18.44
N PRO A 141 -17.56 18.15 -18.37
CA PRO A 141 -18.97 18.44 -18.07
C PRO A 141 -19.96 17.85 -19.09
N ALA A 142 -19.51 17.72 -20.34
CA ALA A 142 -20.25 17.07 -21.43
C ALA A 142 -19.56 15.75 -21.78
N LEU A 143 -20.17 14.64 -21.38
CA LEU A 143 -19.69 13.31 -21.64
C LEU A 143 -19.83 12.95 -23.13
N LYS A 144 -18.76 12.38 -23.69
CA LYS A 144 -18.68 11.91 -25.07
C LYS A 144 -18.13 10.49 -25.10
N LEU A 145 -18.62 9.70 -26.03
CA LEU A 145 -18.05 8.40 -26.35
C LEU A 145 -17.92 8.26 -27.86
N ASP A 146 -16.71 8.02 -28.32
CA ASP A 146 -16.43 7.57 -29.67
C ASP A 146 -16.63 6.05 -29.74
N TRP A 147 -17.83 5.67 -30.17
CA TRP A 147 -18.21 4.27 -30.32
C TRP A 147 -17.26 3.46 -31.18
N ALA A 148 -16.49 4.05 -32.11
CA ALA A 148 -15.50 3.31 -32.87
C ALA A 148 -14.39 2.76 -31.97
N ARG A 149 -13.92 3.56 -30.99
CA ARG A 149 -12.79 3.26 -30.10
C ARG A 149 -13.16 2.34 -28.92
N VAL A 150 -14.45 2.23 -28.59
CA VAL A 150 -14.95 1.64 -27.34
C VAL A 150 -14.63 0.16 -27.03
N ARG A 151 -13.98 -0.69 -27.84
CA ARG A 151 -13.96 -2.18 -27.67
C ARG A 151 -15.37 -2.84 -27.54
N PRO A 152 -15.63 -3.96 -28.24
CA PRO A 152 -16.86 -4.72 -27.99
C PRO A 152 -16.88 -5.39 -26.61
N LEU A 153 -18.04 -5.42 -25.97
CA LEU A 153 -18.32 -6.21 -24.78
C LEU A 153 -18.71 -7.62 -25.20
N GLU A 154 -17.87 -8.60 -24.85
CA GLU A 154 -18.13 -10.02 -25.09
C GLU A 154 -18.89 -10.63 -23.91
N LEU A 155 -20.11 -11.11 -24.14
CA LEU A 155 -20.93 -11.83 -23.18
C LEU A 155 -21.05 -13.30 -23.61
N ASP A 156 -20.59 -14.20 -22.75
CA ASP A 156 -20.73 -15.64 -22.96
C ASP A 156 -22.03 -16.13 -22.30
N ALA A 157 -23.00 -16.52 -23.12
CA ALA A 157 -24.28 -17.08 -22.68
C ALA A 157 -24.13 -18.49 -22.07
N ALA A 158 -23.07 -19.23 -22.42
CA ALA A 158 -22.84 -20.59 -21.89
C ALA A 158 -22.40 -20.57 -20.42
N GLN A 159 -21.66 -19.55 -19.99
CA GLN A 159 -21.29 -19.38 -18.57
C GLN A 159 -22.50 -19.12 -17.66
N ILE A 160 -23.57 -18.54 -18.21
CA ILE A 160 -24.81 -18.27 -17.48
C ILE A 160 -25.55 -19.58 -17.17
N ALA A 161 -25.53 -20.55 -18.09
CA ALA A 161 -26.11 -21.87 -17.86
C ALA A 161 -25.46 -22.58 -16.67
N GLN A 162 -24.17 -22.37 -16.39
CA GLN A 162 -23.50 -22.98 -15.24
C GLN A 162 -23.78 -22.28 -13.90
N VAL A 163 -23.90 -20.95 -13.88
CA VAL A 163 -24.24 -20.19 -12.66
C VAL A 163 -25.69 -20.47 -12.22
N ALA A 164 -26.54 -20.73 -13.19
CA ALA A 164 -27.93 -21.09 -12.99
C ALA A 164 -28.14 -22.45 -12.33
N GLU A 165 -27.34 -23.46 -12.68
CA GLU A 165 -27.39 -24.79 -12.04
C GLU A 165 -26.90 -24.77 -10.57
N LEU A 166 -26.15 -23.74 -10.17
CA LEU A 166 -25.50 -23.65 -8.85
C LEU A 166 -26.21 -22.76 -7.83
N ALA A 167 -27.36 -22.15 -8.15
CA ALA A 167 -28.10 -21.28 -7.23
C ALA A 167 -29.47 -21.86 -6.77
N PRO A 168 -29.54 -22.95 -5.97
CA PRO A 168 -30.82 -23.35 -5.37
C PRO A 168 -31.16 -22.60 -4.06
N VAL A 169 -30.26 -21.82 -3.47
CA VAL A 169 -30.49 -21.26 -2.12
C VAL A 169 -29.82 -19.90 -1.96
N LEU A 170 -30.56 -18.81 -2.19
CA LEU A 170 -30.55 -17.57 -1.40
C LEU A 170 -31.41 -16.53 -2.14
N GLU A 171 -32.42 -16.00 -1.45
CA GLU A 171 -33.32 -14.92 -1.90
C GLU A 171 -34.22 -15.20 -3.12
N GLY A 172 -35.04 -16.25 -3.06
CA GLY A 172 -36.35 -16.26 -3.76
C GLY A 172 -36.37 -16.01 -5.28
N LYS A 173 -35.26 -16.18 -5.98
CA LYS A 173 -35.14 -16.01 -7.44
C LYS A 173 -34.98 -17.38 -8.12
N PRO A 174 -35.65 -17.61 -9.26
CA PRO A 174 -35.69 -18.92 -9.92
C PRO A 174 -34.38 -19.31 -10.63
N ASP A 175 -34.13 -20.62 -10.65
CA ASP A 175 -33.02 -21.33 -11.34
C ASP A 175 -33.07 -21.10 -12.86
N VAL A 176 -31.99 -20.57 -13.45
CA VAL A 176 -31.97 -20.10 -14.84
C VAL A 176 -31.89 -21.23 -15.89
N THR A 177 -31.54 -22.46 -15.47
CA THR A 177 -31.38 -23.62 -16.37
C THR A 177 -32.66 -24.37 -16.64
N ARG A 178 -33.66 -24.16 -15.77
CA ARG A 178 -35.00 -24.73 -15.89
C ARG A 178 -36.06 -23.69 -16.20
N ILE A 179 -35.67 -22.50 -16.66
CA ILE A 179 -36.64 -21.46 -16.97
C ILE A 179 -37.42 -21.88 -18.21
N ASN A 180 -38.65 -22.32 -17.97
CA ASN A 180 -39.61 -22.55 -19.05
C ASN A 180 -39.76 -21.24 -19.84
N ARG A 181 -40.00 -21.33 -21.15
CA ARG A 181 -40.19 -20.17 -22.04
C ARG A 181 -41.11 -19.09 -21.44
N ILE A 182 -42.12 -19.51 -20.68
CA ILE A 182 -43.08 -18.67 -19.96
C ILE A 182 -42.41 -17.79 -18.89
N GLU A 183 -41.46 -18.33 -18.12
CA GLU A 183 -40.73 -17.59 -17.09
C GLU A 183 -39.65 -16.69 -17.69
N LEU A 184 -39.03 -17.08 -18.81
CA LEU A 184 -38.12 -16.24 -19.61
C LEU A 184 -38.89 -15.04 -20.17
N GLU A 185 -40.08 -15.28 -20.72
CA GLU A 185 -40.98 -14.24 -21.19
C GLU A 185 -41.46 -13.34 -20.04
N ARG A 186 -41.68 -13.88 -18.83
CA ARG A 186 -42.02 -13.10 -17.64
C ARG A 186 -40.87 -12.17 -17.22
N LEU A 187 -39.65 -12.70 -17.09
CA LEU A 187 -38.44 -11.92 -16.77
C LEU A 187 -38.19 -10.84 -17.82
N ALA A 188 -38.33 -11.16 -19.11
CA ALA A 188 -38.15 -10.19 -20.18
C ALA A 188 -39.27 -9.13 -20.26
N ARG A 189 -40.49 -9.45 -19.83
CA ARG A 189 -41.57 -8.46 -19.65
C ARG A 189 -41.28 -7.52 -18.48
N GLU A 190 -40.67 -8.05 -17.42
CA GLU A 190 -40.29 -7.29 -16.23
C GLU A 190 -39.09 -6.36 -16.47
N PHE A 191 -38.12 -6.81 -17.27
CA PHE A 191 -36.91 -6.07 -17.66
C PHE A 191 -37.00 -5.60 -19.12
N ARG A 192 -37.86 -4.61 -19.35
CA ARG A 192 -37.91 -3.89 -20.63
C ARG A 192 -36.59 -3.17 -20.90
N THR A 193 -36.26 -2.94 -22.17
CA THR A 193 -35.03 -2.22 -22.57
C THR A 193 -34.86 -0.89 -21.81
N GLN A 194 -35.95 -0.14 -21.62
CA GLN A 194 -35.91 1.11 -20.86
C GLN A 194 -35.47 0.92 -19.40
N ARG A 195 -35.90 -0.17 -18.74
CA ARG A 195 -35.50 -0.49 -17.37
C ARG A 195 -34.02 -0.86 -17.32
N ILE A 196 -33.53 -1.65 -18.28
CA ILE A 196 -32.11 -2.00 -18.41
C ILE A 196 -31.25 -0.73 -18.57
N ILE A 197 -31.67 0.18 -19.46
CA ILE A 197 -30.99 1.46 -19.69
C ILE A 197 -30.94 2.27 -18.38
N PHE A 198 -32.08 2.42 -17.71
CA PHE A 198 -32.17 3.23 -16.50
C PHE A 198 -31.37 2.63 -15.34
N GLU A 199 -31.46 1.32 -15.10
CA GLU A 199 -30.71 0.64 -14.05
C GLU A 199 -29.20 0.70 -14.31
N THR A 200 -28.77 0.50 -15.56
CA THR A 200 -27.35 0.64 -15.94
C THR A 200 -26.89 2.08 -15.72
N ALA A 201 -27.63 3.07 -16.22
CA ALA A 201 -27.29 4.48 -16.06
C ALA A 201 -27.23 4.90 -14.59
N ARG A 202 -28.16 4.42 -13.75
CA ARG A 202 -28.16 4.65 -12.29
C ARG A 202 -26.91 4.05 -11.64
N ASN A 203 -26.55 2.81 -11.98
CA ASN A 203 -25.38 2.15 -11.40
C ASN A 203 -24.05 2.80 -11.85
N VAL A 204 -23.99 3.35 -13.07
CA VAL A 204 -22.85 4.18 -13.51
C VAL A 204 -22.86 5.54 -12.79
N PHE A 205 -24.03 6.16 -12.64
CA PHE A 205 -24.19 7.42 -11.90
C PHE A 205 -23.70 7.29 -10.46
N ASP A 206 -24.04 6.20 -9.77
CA ASP A 206 -23.61 5.96 -8.40
C ASP A 206 -22.08 5.87 -8.25
N GLN A 207 -21.36 5.45 -9.30
CA GLN A 207 -19.90 5.43 -9.35
C GLN A 207 -19.30 6.82 -9.62
N MET A 208 -20.03 7.72 -10.28
CA MET A 208 -19.55 9.04 -10.70
C MET A 208 -19.95 10.19 -9.79
N LYS A 209 -21.09 10.07 -9.08
CA LYS A 209 -21.76 11.20 -8.40
C LYS A 209 -20.92 11.92 -7.34
N HIS A 210 -19.91 11.25 -6.79
CA HIS A 210 -19.06 11.81 -5.73
C HIS A 210 -17.91 12.69 -6.27
N THR A 211 -17.46 12.45 -7.49
CA THR A 211 -16.38 13.21 -8.14
C THR A 211 -16.90 14.17 -9.23
N TRP A 212 -18.18 14.07 -9.59
CA TRP A 212 -18.82 14.96 -10.54
C TRP A 212 -18.98 16.38 -10.00
N GLN A 213 -18.55 17.37 -10.79
CA GLN A 213 -18.58 18.78 -10.41
C GLN A 213 -19.82 19.55 -10.93
N GLY A 214 -20.54 18.99 -11.90
CA GLY A 214 -21.74 19.61 -12.50
C GLY A 214 -23.05 19.23 -11.79
N SER A 215 -24.19 19.59 -12.40
CA SER A 215 -25.51 19.15 -11.94
C SER A 215 -25.65 17.62 -12.05
N ARG A 216 -26.26 17.02 -11.02
CA ARG A 216 -26.54 15.57 -10.95
C ARG A 216 -27.59 15.16 -11.97
N GLU A 217 -28.58 16.01 -12.17
CA GLU A 217 -29.68 15.82 -13.12
C GLU A 217 -29.13 15.78 -14.55
N VAL A 218 -28.21 16.69 -14.86
CA VAL A 218 -27.53 16.74 -16.17
C VAL A 218 -26.63 15.51 -16.37
N LEU A 219 -25.91 15.06 -15.34
CA LEU A 219 -25.12 13.82 -15.42
C LEU A 219 -26.03 12.61 -15.72
N LEU A 220 -27.13 12.45 -14.97
CA LEU A 220 -28.03 11.32 -15.17
C LEU A 220 -28.65 11.32 -16.57
N ALA A 221 -29.06 12.48 -17.08
CA ALA A 221 -29.60 12.61 -18.44
C ALA A 221 -28.56 12.19 -19.51
N GLN A 222 -27.30 12.59 -19.34
CA GLN A 222 -26.22 12.19 -20.24
C GLN A 222 -25.95 10.68 -20.18
N LEU A 223 -25.92 10.11 -18.97
CA LEU A 223 -25.69 8.67 -18.78
C LEU A 223 -26.81 7.83 -19.38
N VAL A 224 -28.08 8.23 -19.23
CA VAL A 224 -29.21 7.55 -19.87
C VAL A 224 -29.02 7.53 -21.39
N LYS A 225 -28.68 8.68 -22.00
CA LYS A 225 -28.45 8.78 -23.44
C LYS A 225 -27.27 7.92 -23.91
N ILE A 226 -26.16 7.93 -23.18
CA ILE A 226 -24.97 7.12 -23.49
C ILE A 226 -25.30 5.62 -23.41
N VAL A 227 -25.96 5.20 -22.34
CA VAL A 227 -26.32 3.78 -22.15
C VAL A 227 -27.33 3.33 -23.20
N GLU A 228 -28.32 4.15 -23.52
CA GLU A 228 -29.29 3.87 -24.59
C GLU A 228 -28.58 3.62 -25.92
N GLN A 229 -27.64 4.50 -26.30
CA GLN A 229 -26.81 4.31 -27.49
C GLN A 229 -25.97 3.03 -27.41
N PHE A 230 -25.33 2.76 -26.27
CA PHE A 230 -24.52 1.55 -26.10
C PHE A 230 -25.34 0.27 -26.31
N ILE A 231 -26.49 0.16 -25.66
CA ILE A 231 -27.39 -1.00 -25.77
C ILE A 231 -27.91 -1.18 -27.20
N ALA A 232 -28.18 -0.09 -27.91
CA ALA A 232 -28.67 -0.08 -29.29
C ALA A 232 -27.58 -0.43 -30.32
N THR A 233 -26.31 -0.16 -30.04
CA THR A 233 -25.20 -0.44 -30.96
C THR A 233 -24.81 -1.93 -30.98
N ASN A 234 -24.10 -2.35 -32.03
CA ASN A 234 -23.49 -3.69 -32.14
C ASN A 234 -22.20 -3.82 -31.31
N ARG A 235 -22.08 -3.11 -30.17
CA ARG A 235 -20.92 -3.19 -29.27
C ARG A 235 -21.10 -4.23 -28.18
N ILE A 236 -22.23 -4.94 -28.15
CA ILE A 236 -22.45 -6.08 -27.24
C ILE A 236 -22.54 -7.33 -28.10
N ASN A 237 -21.48 -8.13 -28.06
CA ASN A 237 -21.37 -9.41 -28.73
C ASN A 237 -21.79 -10.50 -27.75
N ILE A 238 -22.73 -11.36 -28.17
CA ILE A 238 -23.22 -12.47 -27.35
C ILE A 238 -22.83 -13.77 -28.07
N SER A 239 -22.07 -14.62 -27.39
CA SER A 239 -21.71 -15.95 -27.86
C SER A 239 -22.48 -17.01 -27.07
N PRO A 240 -23.06 -18.05 -27.69
CA PRO A 240 -23.13 -18.30 -29.14
C PRO A 240 -24.06 -17.33 -29.91
N PRO A 241 -23.85 -17.11 -31.23
CA PRO A 241 -24.63 -16.14 -32.04
C PRO A 241 -26.15 -16.39 -32.09
N LEU A 242 -26.59 -17.63 -31.83
CA LEU A 242 -28.01 -18.03 -31.77
C LEU A 242 -28.81 -17.26 -30.71
N PHE A 243 -28.15 -16.67 -29.70
CA PHE A 243 -28.77 -15.83 -28.67
C PHE A 243 -28.90 -14.34 -29.07
N TYR A 244 -28.28 -13.94 -30.18
CA TYR A 244 -28.33 -12.59 -30.71
C TYR A 244 -29.60 -12.30 -31.53
N GLN A 245 -30.20 -13.33 -32.13
CA GLN A 245 -31.28 -13.20 -33.12
C GLN A 245 -32.66 -12.91 -32.51
N ASP A 246 -32.84 -13.16 -31.21
CA ASP A 246 -34.08 -12.93 -30.47
C ASP A 246 -33.87 -11.78 -29.48
N ASP A 247 -34.59 -10.67 -29.69
CA ASP A 247 -34.54 -9.48 -28.82
C ASP A 247 -34.82 -9.84 -27.34
N LEU A 248 -35.67 -10.84 -27.11
CA LEU A 248 -36.00 -11.32 -25.77
C LEU A 248 -34.78 -11.98 -25.10
N ARG A 249 -34.07 -12.83 -25.83
CA ARG A 249 -32.85 -13.51 -25.34
C ARG A 249 -31.72 -12.51 -25.15
N ARG A 250 -31.53 -11.58 -26.10
CA ARG A 250 -30.53 -10.52 -25.98
C ARG A 250 -30.74 -9.72 -24.68
N ARG A 251 -31.97 -9.27 -24.41
CA ARG A 251 -32.31 -8.55 -23.17
C ARG A 251 -32.04 -9.36 -21.91
N LEU A 252 -32.39 -10.63 -21.91
CA LEU A 252 -32.15 -11.52 -20.77
C LEU A 252 -30.65 -11.64 -20.48
N ILE A 253 -29.82 -11.91 -21.49
CA ILE A 253 -28.37 -12.07 -21.34
C ILE A 253 -27.73 -10.79 -20.80
N ILE A 254 -28.14 -9.62 -21.31
CA ILE A 254 -27.70 -8.32 -20.81
C ILE A 254 -28.10 -8.14 -19.34
N THR A 255 -29.33 -8.50 -18.99
CA THR A 255 -29.85 -8.39 -17.61
C THR A 255 -29.06 -9.28 -16.64
N LEU A 256 -28.79 -10.53 -17.03
CA LEU A 256 -28.01 -11.48 -16.23
C LEU A 256 -26.53 -11.08 -16.10
N ASN A 257 -26.03 -10.23 -17.02
CA ASN A 257 -24.67 -9.69 -16.99
C ASN A 257 -24.63 -8.19 -16.67
N MET A 258 -25.65 -7.66 -15.98
CA MET A 258 -25.78 -6.22 -15.73
C MET A 258 -24.52 -5.61 -15.13
N SER A 259 -23.88 -6.28 -14.16
CA SER A 259 -22.63 -5.81 -13.56
C SER A 259 -21.49 -5.66 -14.57
N ARG A 260 -21.36 -6.57 -15.54
CA ARG A 260 -20.34 -6.49 -16.60
C ARG A 260 -20.64 -5.36 -17.58
N VAL A 261 -21.92 -5.17 -17.92
CA VAL A 261 -22.39 -4.08 -18.78
C VAL A 261 -22.10 -2.73 -18.13
N VAL A 262 -22.47 -2.56 -16.86
CA VAL A 262 -22.18 -1.36 -16.05
C VAL A 262 -20.69 -1.07 -16.01
N GLN A 263 -19.86 -2.07 -15.68
CA GLN A 263 -18.41 -1.90 -15.60
C GLN A 263 -17.80 -1.52 -16.97
N HIS A 264 -18.28 -2.12 -18.06
CA HIS A 264 -17.78 -1.82 -19.39
C HIS A 264 -18.11 -0.39 -19.83
N VAL A 265 -19.36 0.05 -19.66
CA VAL A 265 -19.78 1.44 -19.97
C VAL A 265 -19.03 2.43 -19.08
N TRP A 266 -18.92 2.12 -17.79
CA TRP A 266 -18.17 2.95 -16.84
C TRP A 266 -16.71 3.13 -17.28
N GLU A 267 -16.02 2.05 -17.61
CA GLU A 267 -14.61 2.11 -18.02
C GLU A 267 -14.42 2.90 -19.31
N ALA A 268 -15.32 2.75 -20.29
CA ALA A 268 -15.30 3.53 -21.51
C ALA A 268 -15.47 5.04 -21.24
N ILE A 269 -16.47 5.42 -20.43
CA ILE A 269 -16.70 6.81 -20.03
C ILE A 269 -15.46 7.35 -19.30
N ARG A 270 -14.94 6.56 -18.35
CA ARG A 270 -13.78 6.92 -17.55
C ARG A 270 -12.56 7.18 -18.42
N GLN A 271 -12.28 6.32 -19.38
CA GLN A 271 -11.13 6.42 -20.27
C GLN A 271 -11.20 7.66 -21.18
N GLU A 272 -12.37 7.96 -21.75
CA GLU A 272 -12.51 9.02 -22.75
C GLU A 272 -12.76 10.41 -22.15
N ASN A 273 -13.41 10.48 -20.98
CA ASN A 273 -13.89 11.75 -20.41
C ASN A 273 -13.09 12.24 -19.22
N THR A 274 -12.03 11.53 -18.79
CA THR A 274 -11.14 12.06 -17.76
C THR A 274 -10.38 13.26 -18.33
N GLU A 275 -10.67 14.44 -17.82
CA GLU A 275 -9.98 15.68 -18.19
C GLU A 275 -8.65 15.80 -17.44
N ARG A 276 -8.67 15.52 -16.13
CA ARG A 276 -7.48 15.51 -15.29
C ARG A 276 -7.58 14.52 -14.14
N LEU A 277 -6.43 14.01 -13.72
CA LEU A 277 -6.24 13.29 -12.48
C LEU A 277 -5.86 14.28 -11.37
N THR A 278 -6.52 14.20 -10.23
CA THR A 278 -6.26 15.06 -9.07
C THR A 278 -5.83 14.19 -7.89
N PRO A 279 -4.57 14.26 -7.45
CA PRO A 279 -4.13 13.53 -6.26
C PRO A 279 -4.78 14.15 -5.01
N VAL A 280 -5.28 13.29 -4.13
CA VAL A 280 -5.77 13.66 -2.80
C VAL A 280 -4.71 13.25 -1.79
N PHE A 281 -4.13 14.24 -1.12
CA PHE A 281 -3.08 14.02 -0.14
C PHE A 281 -3.63 13.65 1.23
N ASP A 282 -2.79 13.02 2.03
CA ASP A 282 -3.02 12.81 3.44
C ASP A 282 -3.24 14.16 4.15
N ARG A 283 -4.19 14.20 5.09
CA ARG A 283 -4.60 15.44 5.74
C ARG A 283 -3.55 15.96 6.73
N ASP A 284 -2.91 15.04 7.45
CA ASP A 284 -1.99 15.38 8.54
C ASP A 284 -0.55 15.45 8.01
N HIS A 285 -0.21 14.57 7.06
CA HIS A 285 1.14 14.44 6.50
C HIS A 285 1.08 14.47 4.96
N PRO A 286 0.71 15.60 4.32
CA PRO A 286 0.53 15.68 2.86
C PRO A 286 1.84 15.47 2.09
N ILE A 287 2.99 15.75 2.72
CA ILE A 287 4.32 15.54 2.18
C ILE A 287 5.10 14.73 3.19
N ARG A 288 5.75 13.66 2.73
CA ARG A 288 6.69 12.86 3.51
C ARG A 288 8.11 13.03 3.00
N ALA A 289 9.08 12.73 3.84
CA ALA A 289 10.49 12.79 3.52
C ALA A 289 11.26 11.64 4.14
N THR A 290 12.44 11.35 3.61
CA THR A 290 13.35 10.37 4.22
C THR A 290 13.72 10.72 5.67
N GLY A 291 13.73 12.01 6.02
CA GLY A 291 13.98 12.47 7.40
C GLY A 291 12.88 12.12 8.41
N ASP A 292 11.69 11.73 7.96
CA ASP A 292 10.59 11.32 8.84
C ASP A 292 10.73 9.86 9.32
N MET A 293 11.70 9.11 8.75
CA MET A 293 11.93 7.72 9.09
C MET A 293 12.48 7.61 10.52
N ARG A 294 11.78 6.84 11.36
CA ARG A 294 12.29 6.53 12.70
C ARG A 294 13.46 5.56 12.59
N THR A 295 14.47 5.76 13.43
CA THR A 295 15.57 4.79 13.58
C THR A 295 15.01 3.41 13.88
N TRP A 296 15.47 2.44 13.10
CA TRP A 296 15.21 1.01 13.32
C TRP A 296 16.53 0.24 13.24
N TYR A 297 16.52 -1.04 13.60
CA TYR A 297 17.74 -1.83 13.74
C TYR A 297 17.60 -3.12 12.95
N THR A 298 18.68 -3.51 12.26
CA THR A 298 18.70 -4.74 11.47
C THR A 298 19.93 -5.60 11.76
N GLY A 299 19.74 -6.92 11.78
CA GLY A 299 20.83 -7.89 11.74
C GLY A 299 21.22 -8.32 10.31
N LYS A 300 20.49 -7.87 9.28
CA LYS A 300 20.76 -8.24 7.89
C LYS A 300 22.04 -7.56 7.36
N PRO A 301 22.72 -8.17 6.38
CA PRO A 301 23.80 -7.50 5.64
C PRO A 301 23.32 -6.17 5.07
N CYS A 302 24.11 -5.12 5.33
CA CYS A 302 23.84 -3.77 4.83
C CYS A 302 25.16 -3.06 4.53
N GLU A 303 25.08 -2.06 3.66
CA GLU A 303 26.24 -1.26 3.25
C GLU A 303 25.98 0.23 3.46
N ARG A 304 27.04 0.99 3.71
CA ARG A 304 26.95 2.45 3.81
C ARG A 304 26.69 3.06 2.45
N THR A 305 25.77 4.01 2.43
CA THR A 305 25.41 4.76 1.22
C THR A 305 26.27 6.03 1.07
N ARG A 306 26.42 6.55 -0.15
CA ARG A 306 27.12 7.81 -0.43
C ARG A 306 26.15 8.92 -0.86
N LYS A 307 25.12 8.57 -1.63
CA LYS A 307 24.11 9.48 -2.23
C LYS A 307 22.70 9.26 -1.66
N SER A 308 22.55 8.63 -0.50
CA SER A 308 21.27 8.49 0.19
C SER A 308 21.29 9.25 1.51
N HIS A 309 20.13 9.80 1.90
CA HIS A 309 19.95 10.40 3.23
C HIS A 309 20.01 9.34 4.34
N ILE A 310 19.62 8.10 4.05
CA ILE A 310 19.65 7.00 5.01
C ILE A 310 21.07 6.44 5.08
N ASN A 311 21.60 6.29 6.30
CA ASN A 311 23.00 5.97 6.57
C ASN A 311 23.50 4.67 5.90
N VAL A 312 22.65 3.63 5.88
CA VAL A 312 22.92 2.30 5.30
C VAL A 312 21.75 1.81 4.45
N CYS A 313 22.01 0.92 3.50
CA CYS A 313 21.00 0.22 2.72
C CYS A 313 21.03 -1.28 3.05
N VAL A 314 19.86 -1.84 3.36
CA VAL A 314 19.65 -3.27 3.59
C VAL A 314 19.21 -3.92 2.28
N TYR A 315 19.79 -5.05 1.92
CA TYR A 315 19.47 -5.74 0.67
C TYR A 315 18.66 -7.01 0.95
N ASP A 316 17.47 -7.13 0.34
CA ASP A 316 16.65 -8.33 0.45
C ASP A 316 16.94 -9.33 -0.67
N SER A 317 17.61 -8.88 -1.73
CA SER A 317 18.08 -9.71 -2.83
C SER A 317 19.43 -9.25 -3.38
N THR A 318 20.14 -10.15 -4.05
CA THR A 318 21.37 -9.83 -4.78
C THR A 318 21.17 -8.79 -5.87
N TRP A 319 19.95 -8.73 -6.43
CA TRP A 319 19.63 -7.81 -7.51
C TRP A 319 19.41 -6.38 -6.99
N GLU A 320 18.70 -6.23 -5.87
CA GLU A 320 18.61 -4.95 -5.16
C GLU A 320 19.99 -4.42 -4.76
N ALA A 321 20.89 -5.30 -4.30
CA ALA A 321 22.26 -4.91 -3.98
C ALA A 321 23.00 -4.36 -5.20
N SER A 322 22.88 -5.05 -6.35
CA SER A 322 23.48 -4.59 -7.60
C SER A 322 22.89 -3.26 -8.08
N ASP A 323 21.57 -3.08 -7.97
CA ASP A 323 20.89 -1.86 -8.39
C ASP A 323 21.26 -0.68 -7.49
N ALA A 324 21.25 -0.88 -6.16
CA ALA A 324 21.70 0.10 -5.18
C ALA A 324 23.15 0.54 -5.41
N PHE A 325 24.05 -0.40 -5.69
CA PHE A 325 25.45 -0.09 -6.03
C PHE A 325 25.53 0.82 -7.26
N VAL A 326 24.78 0.52 -8.32
CA VAL A 326 24.76 1.37 -9.53
C VAL A 326 24.17 2.75 -9.24
N LEU A 327 23.11 2.85 -8.43
CA LEU A 327 22.50 4.13 -8.05
C LEU A 327 23.46 5.02 -7.26
N ASP A 328 24.23 4.42 -6.33
CA ASP A 328 25.15 5.16 -5.47
C ASP A 328 26.38 5.67 -6.23
N ASP A 329 26.83 4.94 -7.26
CA ASP A 329 28.01 5.32 -8.05
C ASP A 329 27.67 6.16 -9.30
N SER A 330 26.46 6.05 -9.85
CA SER A 330 26.06 6.73 -11.10
C SER A 330 26.16 8.26 -11.06
N ASP A 331 26.80 8.84 -12.08
CA ASP A 331 26.85 10.29 -12.28
C ASP A 331 25.51 10.92 -12.64
N SER A 332 24.52 10.16 -13.11
CA SER A 332 23.20 10.71 -13.45
C SER A 332 22.30 10.89 -12.23
N VAL A 333 22.67 10.28 -11.09
CA VAL A 333 21.88 10.27 -9.85
C VAL A 333 22.38 11.35 -8.90
N ALA A 334 21.47 12.22 -8.44
CA ALA A 334 21.76 13.23 -7.43
C ALA A 334 21.49 12.72 -6.01
N ALA A 335 20.42 11.94 -5.83
CA ALA A 335 20.14 11.23 -4.59
C ALA A 335 19.29 9.98 -4.87
N TRP A 336 19.35 8.98 -4.00
CA TRP A 336 18.47 7.82 -4.07
C TRP A 336 18.15 7.30 -2.67
N VAL A 337 17.10 6.49 -2.55
CA VAL A 337 16.79 5.77 -1.31
C VAL A 337 16.02 4.49 -1.63
N LYS A 338 16.33 3.40 -0.92
CA LYS A 338 15.46 2.20 -0.88
C LYS A 338 14.22 2.52 -0.06
N ASN A 339 13.05 2.13 -0.54
CA ASN A 339 11.77 2.31 0.14
C ASN A 339 11.57 1.29 1.28
N ASP A 340 12.45 1.35 2.28
CA ASP A 340 12.43 0.49 3.44
C ASP A 340 12.04 1.31 4.67
N HIS A 341 10.91 0.96 5.31
CA HIS A 341 10.33 1.70 6.43
C HIS A 341 10.00 3.19 6.17
N LEU A 342 10.07 3.66 4.92
CA LEU A 342 9.71 5.03 4.52
C LEU A 342 8.20 5.25 4.38
N ALA A 343 7.43 4.18 4.25
CA ALA A 343 5.98 4.22 4.01
C ALA A 343 5.59 4.98 2.72
N PHE A 344 6.43 4.94 1.68
CA PHE A 344 5.98 5.32 0.33
C PHE A 344 5.13 4.18 -0.25
N GLU A 345 3.82 4.40 -0.30
CA GLU A 345 2.83 3.38 -0.63
C GLU A 345 1.88 3.91 -1.71
N ILE A 346 1.55 3.04 -2.67
CA ILE A 346 0.55 3.31 -3.70
C ILE A 346 -0.61 2.34 -3.47
N LEU A 347 -1.81 2.89 -3.27
CA LEU A 347 -3.02 2.08 -3.15
C LEU A 347 -3.45 1.58 -4.53
N TYR A 348 -3.76 0.30 -4.61
CA TYR A 348 -4.31 -0.31 -5.82
C TYR A 348 -5.41 -1.31 -5.49
N VAL A 349 -6.33 -1.53 -6.43
CA VAL A 349 -7.38 -2.55 -6.30
C VAL A 349 -7.03 -3.74 -7.16
N TYR A 350 -7.02 -4.93 -6.56
CA TYR A 350 -6.82 -6.18 -7.28
C TYR A 350 -7.84 -7.22 -6.81
N ARG A 351 -8.62 -7.75 -7.76
CA ARG A 351 -9.72 -8.70 -7.50
C ARG A 351 -10.68 -8.21 -6.40
N GLY A 352 -11.05 -6.92 -6.45
CA GLY A 352 -11.99 -6.30 -5.52
C GLY A 352 -11.40 -5.94 -4.14
N VAL A 353 -10.13 -6.22 -3.88
CA VAL A 353 -9.48 -5.92 -2.59
C VAL A 353 -8.52 -4.75 -2.75
N VAL A 354 -8.64 -3.75 -1.88
CA VAL A 354 -7.68 -2.64 -1.76
C VAL A 354 -6.39 -3.16 -1.14
N ARG A 355 -5.26 -2.90 -1.80
CA ARG A 355 -3.93 -3.32 -1.39
C ARG A 355 -2.95 -2.16 -1.46
N LYS A 356 -1.82 -2.31 -0.78
CA LYS A 356 -0.69 -1.38 -0.77
C LYS A 356 0.44 -1.97 -1.60
N TYR A 357 0.92 -1.19 -2.56
CA TYR A 357 2.13 -1.48 -3.33
C TYR A 357 3.25 -0.57 -2.83
N ARG A 358 4.43 -1.15 -2.57
CA ARG A 358 5.65 -0.43 -2.17
C ARG A 358 6.71 -0.66 -3.23
N PRO A 359 7.00 0.36 -4.06
CA PRO A 359 8.10 0.29 -5.03
C PRO A 359 9.45 0.19 -4.33
N ASP A 360 10.46 -0.37 -4.97
CA ASP A 360 11.76 -0.65 -4.33
C ASP A 360 12.62 0.61 -4.08
N PHE A 361 12.69 1.54 -5.03
CA PHE A 361 13.55 2.73 -4.91
C PHE A 361 12.85 4.03 -5.32
N LEU A 362 13.26 5.12 -4.65
CA LEU A 362 13.02 6.50 -5.08
C LEU A 362 14.36 7.14 -5.45
N ILE A 363 14.41 7.77 -6.61
CA ILE A 363 15.64 8.32 -7.18
C ILE A 363 15.38 9.77 -7.61
N ARG A 364 16.26 10.68 -7.22
CA ARG A 364 16.32 12.05 -7.73
C ARG A 364 17.48 12.13 -8.72
N MET A 365 17.15 12.36 -9.98
CA MET A 365 18.10 12.53 -11.08
C MET A 365 18.79 13.90 -10.99
N LYS A 366 19.97 14.07 -11.62
CA LYS A 366 20.70 15.36 -11.63
C LYS A 366 19.94 16.49 -12.35
N ASN A 367 19.07 16.16 -13.30
CA ASN A 367 18.19 17.13 -13.95
C ASN A 367 17.01 17.59 -13.05
N GLY A 368 16.86 17.02 -11.85
CA GLY A 368 15.81 17.34 -10.89
C GLY A 368 14.57 16.44 -10.99
N ASP A 369 14.47 15.58 -12.01
CA ASP A 369 13.36 14.64 -12.15
C ASP A 369 13.42 13.55 -11.06
N MET A 370 12.23 13.12 -10.64
CA MET A 370 12.05 12.01 -9.71
C MET A 370 11.72 10.73 -10.48
N LEU A 371 12.32 9.61 -10.08
CA LEU A 371 12.08 8.30 -10.66
C LEU A 371 11.71 7.31 -9.55
N VAL A 372 10.57 6.66 -9.71
CA VAL A 372 10.15 5.51 -8.90
C VAL A 372 10.57 4.24 -9.65
N LEU A 373 11.39 3.41 -9.01
CA LEU A 373 11.94 2.20 -9.63
C LEU A 373 11.45 0.94 -8.91
N GLU A 374 11.11 -0.06 -9.71
CA GLU A 374 10.81 -1.42 -9.25
C GLU A 374 11.81 -2.40 -9.88
N THR A 375 12.32 -3.34 -9.10
CA THR A 375 13.17 -4.44 -9.55
C THR A 375 12.37 -5.74 -9.50
N LYS A 376 12.08 -6.35 -10.67
CA LYS A 376 11.28 -7.59 -10.77
C LYS A 376 11.76 -8.54 -11.84
N GLY A 377 11.95 -9.80 -11.47
CA GLY A 377 12.29 -10.86 -12.42
C GLY A 377 11.07 -11.36 -13.18
N GLN A 378 10.20 -12.09 -12.49
CA GLN A 378 8.98 -12.62 -13.09
C GLN A 378 7.81 -11.64 -12.96
N ASP A 379 6.99 -11.57 -13.99
CA ASP A 379 5.89 -10.62 -14.12
C ASP A 379 4.56 -11.37 -14.18
N ASN A 380 3.71 -11.15 -13.18
CA ASN A 380 2.37 -11.74 -13.13
C ASN A 380 1.28 -10.68 -13.39
N GLU A 381 0.03 -11.13 -13.47
CA GLU A 381 -1.12 -10.23 -13.67
C GLU A 381 -1.25 -9.16 -12.57
N GLN A 382 -0.90 -9.50 -11.33
CA GLN A 382 -0.96 -8.53 -10.23
C GLN A 382 0.11 -7.44 -10.40
N ASP A 383 1.30 -7.78 -10.88
CA ASP A 383 2.38 -6.81 -11.12
C ASP A 383 2.06 -5.87 -12.29
N LYS A 384 1.38 -6.36 -13.33
CA LYS A 384 0.80 -5.50 -14.38
C LYS A 384 -0.17 -4.48 -13.79
N VAL A 385 -1.05 -4.91 -12.87
CA VAL A 385 -1.99 -4.01 -12.20
C VAL A 385 -1.25 -2.98 -11.33
N LYS A 386 -0.26 -3.39 -10.51
CA LYS A 386 0.54 -2.45 -9.72
C LYS A 386 1.17 -1.35 -10.59
N ARG A 387 1.73 -1.72 -11.74
CA ARG A 387 2.32 -0.76 -12.69
C ARG A 387 1.31 0.21 -13.27
N LEU A 388 0.09 -0.24 -13.59
CA LEU A 388 -0.98 0.66 -14.07
C LEU A 388 -1.34 1.72 -13.01
N TYR A 389 -1.39 1.32 -11.74
CA TYR A 389 -1.67 2.26 -10.64
C TYR A 389 -0.48 3.18 -10.34
N LEU A 390 0.76 2.71 -10.49
CA LEU A 390 1.95 3.56 -10.41
C LEU A 390 1.98 4.59 -11.56
N ASP A 391 1.64 4.19 -12.78
CA ASP A 391 1.51 5.11 -13.92
C ASP A 391 0.44 6.17 -13.65
N GLU A 392 -0.77 5.77 -13.21
CA GLU A 392 -1.83 6.70 -12.81
C GLU A 392 -1.37 7.66 -11.70
N TRP A 393 -0.62 7.16 -10.71
CA TRP A 393 -0.03 7.98 -9.65
C TRP A 393 0.95 9.01 -10.19
N THR A 394 1.88 8.62 -11.06
CA THR A 394 2.85 9.56 -11.65
C THR A 394 2.16 10.62 -12.50
N GLN A 395 1.13 10.23 -13.28
CA GLN A 395 0.33 11.17 -14.07
C GLN A 395 -0.41 12.18 -13.19
N ALA A 396 -1.03 11.72 -12.09
CA ALA A 396 -1.73 12.59 -11.14
C ALA A 396 -0.79 13.58 -10.45
N VAL A 397 0.37 13.11 -9.98
CA VAL A 397 1.38 13.96 -9.34
C VAL A 397 1.96 14.99 -10.32
N ASN A 398 2.23 14.59 -11.56
CA ASN A 398 2.70 15.49 -12.61
C ASN A 398 1.63 16.52 -13.01
N ALA A 399 0.36 16.12 -13.08
CA ALA A 399 -0.75 17.02 -13.37
C ALA A 399 -0.93 18.11 -12.29
N HIS A 400 -0.61 17.79 -11.03
CA HIS A 400 -0.62 18.75 -9.92
C HIS A 400 0.48 19.83 -10.05
N ARG A 401 1.59 19.56 -10.76
CA ARG A 401 2.73 20.47 -11.02
C ARG A 401 3.51 20.97 -9.80
N GLY A 402 3.07 20.67 -8.57
CA GLY A 402 3.73 21.12 -7.34
C GLY A 402 4.94 20.29 -6.85
N PHE A 403 5.23 19.15 -7.48
CA PHE A 403 6.23 18.18 -6.98
C PHE A 403 7.36 17.87 -7.97
N GLY A 404 7.58 18.73 -8.96
CA GLY A 404 8.48 18.44 -10.07
C GLY A 404 7.91 17.37 -11.01
N LYS A 405 8.77 16.77 -11.83
CA LYS A 405 8.39 15.74 -12.79
C LYS A 405 8.77 14.36 -12.24
N TRP A 406 7.79 13.45 -12.24
CA TRP A 406 7.90 12.09 -11.74
C TRP A 406 7.76 11.09 -12.88
N HIS A 407 8.60 10.05 -12.84
CA HIS A 407 8.60 8.94 -13.78
C HIS A 407 8.52 7.62 -13.02
N ALA A 408 8.11 6.57 -13.73
CA ALA A 408 8.12 5.20 -13.25
C ALA A 408 8.94 4.33 -14.20
N ALA A 409 9.76 3.44 -13.66
CA ALA A 409 10.47 2.44 -14.44
C ALA A 409 10.50 1.09 -13.72
N VAL A 410 10.68 0.03 -14.49
CA VAL A 410 10.86 -1.33 -13.97
C VAL A 410 12.11 -1.93 -14.59
N VAL A 411 12.96 -2.53 -13.76
CA VAL A 411 14.16 -3.26 -14.13
C VAL A 411 13.84 -4.75 -14.07
N ARG A 412 14.04 -5.45 -15.21
CA ARG A 412 13.68 -6.86 -15.41
C ARG A 412 14.87 -7.78 -15.60
N ASN A 413 16.03 -7.22 -15.92
CA ASN A 413 17.28 -7.95 -15.99
C ASN A 413 18.39 -7.24 -15.21
N PRO A 414 19.38 -8.00 -14.68
CA PRO A 414 20.59 -7.41 -14.11
C PRO A 414 21.26 -6.43 -15.09
N GLY A 415 21.62 -5.24 -14.61
CA GLY A 415 22.31 -4.21 -15.40
C GLY A 415 21.40 -3.26 -16.19
N GLU A 416 20.13 -3.62 -16.43
CA GLU A 416 19.14 -2.78 -17.16
C GLU A 416 18.91 -1.43 -16.47
N ILE A 417 19.17 -1.33 -15.16
CA ILE A 417 19.12 -0.07 -14.42
C ILE A 417 20.00 1.03 -15.07
N ARG A 418 21.14 0.68 -15.67
CA ARG A 418 21.99 1.66 -16.36
C ARG A 418 21.27 2.28 -17.54
N ASP A 419 20.54 1.48 -18.32
CA ASP A 419 19.76 1.95 -19.46
C ASP A 419 18.57 2.81 -19.02
N VAL A 420 17.95 2.47 -17.89
CA VAL A 420 16.91 3.31 -17.27
C VAL A 420 17.50 4.67 -16.86
N LEU A 421 18.63 4.68 -16.17
CA LEU A 421 19.28 5.93 -15.74
C LEU A 421 19.73 6.80 -16.92
N MET A 422 20.22 6.19 -18.00
CA MET A 422 20.57 6.94 -19.22
C MET A 422 19.34 7.58 -19.86
N ARG A 423 18.24 6.82 -20.01
CA ARG A 423 16.98 7.32 -20.61
C ARG A 423 16.38 8.50 -19.85
N HIS A 424 16.49 8.50 -18.52
CA HIS A 424 15.92 9.56 -17.67
C HIS A 424 16.94 10.63 -17.26
N GLY A 425 18.23 10.43 -17.55
CA GLY A 425 19.32 11.34 -17.20
C GLY A 425 19.64 12.39 -18.27
N THR A 426 19.30 12.14 -19.53
CA THR A 426 19.44 13.14 -20.60
C THR A 426 18.30 14.16 -20.54
N SER A 427 18.66 15.44 -20.49
CA SER A 427 17.73 16.58 -20.59
C SER A 427 17.24 16.79 -22.01
#